data_AF-A0A952ZB73-F1
#
_entry.id   AF-A0A952ZB73-F1
#
_cell.length_a   1.000
_cell.length_b   1.000
_cell.length_c   1.000
_cell.angle_alpha   90.00
_cell.angle_beta   90.00
_cell.angle_gamma   90.00
#
_symmetry.space_group_name_H-M   'P 1'
#
loop_
_entity.id
_entity.type
_entity.pdbx_description
1 polymer ?
#
loop_
_entity_poly.entity_id
_entity_poly.type
_entity_poly.pdbx_seq_one_letter_code
_entity_poly.pdbx_strand_id
1 'polypeptide(L)'
;MSKELDEKLKKRIYVFYFAGLLNLVLGFWVLFYGGELEQGTRTIMMLFFFGFAAVDFWMPQQMKRKYAEFMAESRRLQREQAEKAAAEQKTQA
;
A
#
# COMPACT_ATOMS: atom_id res chain seq x y z
N MET A 1 19.59 -2.38 -7.70
CA MET A 1 18.18 -2.81 -7.83
C MET A 1 17.31 -2.19 -6.73
N SER A 2 17.41 -0.87 -6.47
CA SER A 2 16.94 -0.28 -5.19
C SER A 2 16.08 0.99 -5.27
N LYS A 3 16.09 1.77 -6.36
CA LYS A 3 15.28 3.01 -6.44
C LYS A 3 13.97 2.83 -7.19
N GLU A 4 13.99 2.05 -8.26
CA GLU A 4 12.83 1.87 -9.15
C GLU A 4 11.69 1.08 -8.47
N LEU A 5 12.03 0.08 -7.64
CA LEU A 5 11.06 -0.70 -6.89
C LEU A 5 10.38 0.14 -5.79
N ASP A 6 11.18 0.95 -5.08
CA ASP A 6 10.72 1.91 -4.08
C ASP A 6 9.79 2.96 -4.69
N GLU A 7 10.13 3.51 -5.87
CA GLU A 7 9.30 4.48 -6.58
C GLU A 7 7.97 3.88 -7.04
N LYS A 8 7.97 2.65 -7.58
CA LYS A 8 6.74 1.95 -7.96
C LYS A 8 5.83 1.70 -6.76
N LEU A 9 6.40 1.29 -5.62
CA LEU A 9 5.66 1.12 -4.37
C LEU A 9 5.07 2.44 -3.88
N LYS A 10 5.88 3.50 -3.86
CA LYS A 10 5.47 4.85 -3.47
C LYS A 10 4.34 5.37 -4.35
N LYS A 11 4.44 5.17 -5.67
CA LYS A 11 3.39 5.57 -6.63
C LYS A 11 2.07 4.83 -6.36
N ARG A 12 2.11 3.52 -6.11
CA ARG A 12 0.92 2.74 -5.74
C ARG A 12 0.30 3.24 -4.44
N ILE A 13 1.11 3.50 -3.42
CA ILE A 13 0.66 4.08 -2.13
C ILE A 13 -0.03 5.43 -2.35
N TYR A 14 0.53 6.30 -3.20
CA TYR A 14 -0.09 7.58 -3.52
C TYR A 14 -1.44 7.42 -4.24
N VAL A 15 -1.55 6.46 -5.16
CA VAL A 15 -2.82 6.17 -5.84
C VAL A 15 -3.89 5.74 -4.84
N PHE A 16 -3.56 4.87 -3.89
CA PHE A 16 -4.49 4.48 -2.83
C PHE A 16 -4.91 5.67 -1.96
N TYR A 17 -3.97 6.51 -1.51
CA TYR A 17 -4.33 7.70 -0.74
C TYR A 17 -5.18 8.69 -1.54
N PHE A 18 -4.91 8.85 -2.83
CA PHE A 18 -5.71 9.70 -3.69
C PHE A 18 -7.13 9.13 -3.89
N ALA A 19 -7.25 7.82 -4.15
CA ALA A 19 -8.54 7.14 -4.24
C ALA A 19 -9.34 7.24 -2.94
N GLY A 20 -8.69 7.02 -1.79
CA GLY A 20 -9.32 7.15 -0.48
C GLY A 20 -9.79 8.58 -0.19
N LEU A 21 -9.02 9.58 -0.59
CA LEU A 21 -9.42 10.99 -0.48
C LEU A 21 -10.63 11.31 -1.38
N LEU A 22 -10.64 10.83 -2.63
CA LEU A 22 -11.79 10.99 -3.52
C LEU A 22 -13.04 10.33 -2.96
N ASN A 23 -12.91 9.10 -2.44
CA ASN A 23 -14.00 8.38 -1.80
C ASN A 23 -14.51 9.13 -0.55
N LEU A 24 -13.63 9.73 0.26
CA LEU A 24 -14.05 10.59 1.38
C LEU A 24 -14.85 11.80 0.89
N VAL A 25 -14.36 12.50 -0.14
CA VAL A 25 -15.03 13.69 -0.69
C VAL A 25 -16.41 13.32 -1.21
N LEU A 26 -16.54 12.22 -1.95
CA LEU A 26 -17.82 11.70 -2.44
C LEU A 26 -18.74 11.26 -1.30
N GLY A 27 -18.19 10.58 -0.28
CA GLY A 27 -18.93 10.18 0.91
C GLY A 27 -19.51 11.38 1.66
N PHE A 28 -18.71 12.44 1.86
CA PHE A 28 -19.17 13.69 2.45
C PHE A 28 -20.17 14.41 1.54
N TRP A 29 -19.95 14.43 0.22
CA TRP A 29 -20.91 15.00 -0.72
C TRP A 29 -22.28 14.34 -0.59
N VAL A 30 -22.34 13.00 -0.57
CA VAL A 30 -23.60 12.26 -0.35
C VAL A 30 -24.17 12.49 1.04
N LEU A 31 -23.33 12.67 2.06
CA LEU A 31 -23.77 12.99 3.41
C LEU A 31 -24.49 14.34 3.48
N PHE A 32 -23.95 15.39 2.84
CA PHE A 32 -24.50 16.75 2.93
C PHE A 32 -25.56 17.07 1.86
N TYR A 33 -25.37 16.58 0.63
CA TYR A 33 -26.20 16.92 -0.53
C TYR A 33 -27.07 15.74 -1.03
N GLY A 34 -26.85 14.52 -0.53
CA GLY A 34 -27.63 13.35 -0.93
C GLY A 34 -29.01 13.24 -0.26
N GLY A 35 -29.54 14.32 0.33
CA GLY A 35 -30.83 14.32 1.03
C GLY A 35 -32.03 14.05 0.11
N GLU A 36 -31.87 14.29 -1.19
CA GLU A 36 -32.88 14.03 -2.23
C GLU A 36 -32.93 12.55 -2.66
N LEU A 37 -31.93 11.75 -2.27
CA LEU A 37 -31.89 10.33 -2.56
C LEU A 37 -32.75 9.56 -1.56
N GLU A 38 -33.34 8.45 -2.03
CA GLU A 38 -34.01 7.49 -1.16
C GLU A 38 -33.06 7.03 -0.03
N GLN A 39 -33.58 6.95 1.19
CA GLN A 39 -32.79 6.71 2.39
C GLN A 39 -31.96 5.41 2.31
N GLY A 40 -32.52 4.36 1.70
CA GLY A 40 -31.80 3.10 1.46
C GLY A 40 -30.60 3.30 0.54
N THR A 41 -30.81 3.95 -0.61
CA THR A 41 -29.77 4.27 -1.59
C THR A 41 -28.68 5.14 -0.98
N ARG A 42 -29.04 6.19 -0.24
CA ARG A 42 -28.08 7.06 0.46
C ARG A 42 -27.23 6.29 1.44
N THR A 43 -27.83 5.40 2.23
CA THR A 43 -27.12 4.58 3.22
C THR A 43 -26.12 3.65 2.56
N ILE A 44 -26.52 2.97 1.48
CA ILE A 44 -25.64 2.09 0.71
C ILE A 44 -24.47 2.87 0.11
N MET A 45 -24.72 4.04 -0.50
CA MET A 45 -23.67 4.88 -1.07
C MET A 45 -22.70 5.38 -0.01
N MET A 46 -23.18 5.80 1.17
CA MET A 46 -22.29 6.20 2.27
C MET A 46 -21.44 5.04 2.75
N LEU A 47 -22.03 3.86 2.98
CA LEU A 47 -21.28 2.66 3.39
C LEU A 47 -20.23 2.29 2.33
N PHE A 48 -20.57 2.42 1.05
CA PHE A 48 -19.64 2.18 -0.05
C PHE A 48 -18.48 3.18 0.00
N PHE A 49 -18.74 4.49 -0.08
CA PHE A 49 -17.68 5.50 -0.13
C PHE A 49 -16.81 5.52 1.13
N PHE A 50 -17.40 5.50 2.32
CA PHE A 50 -16.62 5.49 3.56
C PHE A 50 -15.92 4.13 3.79
N GLY A 51 -16.56 3.02 3.41
CA GLY A 51 -15.96 1.69 3.49
C GLY A 51 -14.73 1.57 2.57
N PHE A 52 -14.86 1.98 1.31
CA PHE A 52 -13.74 2.00 0.37
C PHE A 52 -12.66 2.98 0.80
N ALA A 53 -13.01 4.17 1.28
CA ALA A 53 -12.02 5.09 1.83
C ALA A 53 -11.21 4.45 2.97
N ALA A 54 -11.86 3.76 3.91
CA ALA A 54 -11.17 3.06 4.99
C ALA A 54 -10.19 2.01 4.47
N VAL A 55 -10.60 1.21 3.47
CA VAL A 55 -9.74 0.21 2.82
C VAL A 55 -8.57 0.87 2.10
N ASP A 56 -8.82 1.94 1.34
CA ASP A 56 -7.82 2.70 0.59
C ASP A 56 -6.75 3.32 1.51
N PHE A 57 -7.10 3.72 2.74
CA PHE A 57 -6.13 4.21 3.72
C PHE A 57 -5.40 3.07 4.45
N TRP A 58 -6.03 1.92 4.64
CA TRP A 58 -5.47 0.77 5.34
C TRP A 58 -4.45 -0.02 4.49
N MET A 59 -4.74 -0.21 3.20
CA MET A 59 -3.89 -0.96 2.26
C MET A 59 -2.44 -0.44 2.17
N PRO A 60 -2.19 0.89 2.07
CA PRO A 60 -0.85 1.46 2.12
C PRO A 60 -0.04 1.06 3.35
N GLN A 61 -0.66 0.98 4.52
CA GLN A 61 0.02 0.60 5.75
C GLN A 61 0.48 -0.86 5.69
N GLN A 62 -0.37 -1.75 5.19
CA GLN A 62 -0.03 -3.16 5.01
C GLN A 62 1.07 -3.36 3.98
N MET A 63 1.01 -2.64 2.86
CA MET A 63 2.04 -2.70 1.81
C MET A 63 3.41 -2.26 2.32
N LYS A 64 3.47 -1.17 3.10
CA LYS A 64 4.73 -0.70 3.70
C LYS A 64 5.36 -1.74 4.62
N ARG A 65 4.54 -2.42 5.44
CA ARG A 65 5.02 -3.46 6.38
C ARG A 65 5.60 -4.66 5.64
N LYS A 66 4.84 -5.25 4.71
CA LYS A 66 5.30 -6.39 3.91
C LYS A 66 6.55 -6.08 3.09
N TYR A 67 6.64 -4.85 2.57
CA TYR A 67 7.82 -4.44 1.81
C TYR A 67 9.07 -4.31 2.69
N ALA A 68 8.92 -3.79 3.92
CA ALA A 68 10.03 -3.71 4.87
C ALA A 68 10.55 -5.11 5.26
N GLU A 69 9.64 -6.06 5.48
CA GLU A 69 9.97 -7.47 5.75
C GLU A 69 10.73 -8.10 4.57
N PHE A 70 10.21 -7.95 3.35
CA PHE A 70 10.87 -8.44 2.13
C PHE A 70 12.28 -7.87 1.93
N MET A 71 12.45 -6.57 2.18
CA MET A 71 13.75 -5.90 2.09
C MET A 71 14.73 -6.31 3.19
N ALA A 72 14.23 -6.70 4.37
CA ALA A 72 15.07 -7.23 5.44
C ALA A 72 15.57 -8.64 5.10
N GLU A 73 14.68 -9.49 4.57
CA GLU A 73 15.01 -10.85 4.15
C GLU A 73 15.99 -10.87 2.96
N SER A 74 15.74 -10.07 1.92
CA SER A 74 16.64 -9.95 0.77
C SER A 74 18.05 -9.52 1.17
N ARG A 75 18.18 -8.62 2.17
CA ARG A 75 19.48 -8.20 2.69
C ARG A 75 20.20 -9.31 3.46
N ARG A 76 19.47 -10.18 4.17
CA ARG A 76 20.06 -11.34 4.84
C ARG A 76 20.60 -12.34 3.82
N LEU A 77 19.80 -12.68 2.82
CA LEU A 77 20.19 -13.60 1.75
C LEU A 77 21.41 -13.10 0.97
N GLN A 78 21.48 -11.79 0.67
CA GLN A 78 22.66 -11.21 0.01
C GLN A 78 23.93 -11.30 0.86
N ARG A 79 23.83 -11.13 2.20
CA ARG A 79 24.99 -11.29 3.10
C ARG A 79 25.46 -12.73 3.16
N GLU A 80 24.53 -13.68 3.29
CA GLU A 80 24.87 -15.11 3.30
C GLU A 80 25.51 -15.55 1.97
N GLN A 81 25.02 -15.04 0.83
CA GLN A 81 25.63 -15.31 -0.48
C GLN A 81 27.02 -14.68 -0.60
N ALA A 82 27.22 -13.45 -0.12
CA ALA A 82 28.52 -12.79 -0.13
C ALA A 82 29.54 -13.50 0.78
N GLU A 83 29.11 -13.98 1.94
CA GLU A 83 29.95 -14.77 2.86
C GLU A 83 30.34 -16.12 2.27
N LYS A 84 29.40 -16.83 1.62
CA LYS A 84 29.68 -18.08 0.91
C LYS A 84 30.66 -17.87 -0.25
N ALA A 85 30.44 -16.84 -1.08
CA ALA A 85 31.35 -16.51 -2.18
C ALA A 85 32.76 -16.15 -1.69
N ALA A 86 32.87 -15.42 -0.57
CA ALA A 86 34.16 -15.09 0.03
C ALA A 86 34.86 -16.32 0.66
N ALA A 87 34.10 -17.27 1.22
CA ALA A 87 34.63 -18.51 1.76
C ALA A 87 35.12 -19.47 0.65
N GLU A 88 34.40 -19.54 -0.46
CA GLU A 88 34.80 -20.31 -1.65
C GLU A 88 36.08 -19.75 -2.27
N GLN A 89 36.21 -18.43 -2.40
CA GLN A 89 37.45 -17.81 -2.88
C GLN A 89 38.66 -18.05 -1.95
N LYS A 90 38.45 -18.10 -0.63
CA LYS A 90 39.53 -18.41 0.33
C LYS A 90 39.93 -19.88 0.36
N THR A 91 39.07 -20.77 -0.11
CA THR A 91 39.35 -22.22 -0.13
C THR A 91 40.03 -22.64 -1.44
N GLN A 92 39.92 -21.83 -2.50
CA GLN A 92 40.57 -22.05 -3.80
C GLN A 92 41.93 -21.33 -3.97
N ALA A 93 42.37 -20.55 -2.97
CA ALA A 93 43.66 -19.86 -2.95
C ALA A 93 44.61 -20.51 -1.94
#